data_AF-A0A7U6QPT3-F1
#
_entry.id   AF-A0A7U6QPT3-F1
#
_cell.length_a   1.000
_cell.length_b   1.000
_cell.length_c   1.000
_cell.angle_alpha   90.00
_cell.angle_beta   90.00
_cell.angle_gamma   90.00
#
_symmetry.space_group_name_H-M   'P 1'
#
loop_
_entity.id
_entity.type
_entity.pdbx_description
1 polymer ?
#
loop_
_entity_poly.entity_id
_entity_poly.type
_entity_poly.pdbx_seq_one_letter_code
_entity_poly.pdbx_strand_id
1 'polypeptide(L)'
;MWASYLTFIPAAIALALYFDFYIQASVIIGLLIFGVVFAVNSSLHSYLIVSYADSDGVSLDVGFYYMANAMGRLIGTVLSGWVYQEFGLEACLWISSAFVAIAALLSLKLPNQYKAAAY
;
A
#
# COMPACT_ATOMS: atom_id res chain seq x y z
N MET A 1 4.25 -9.74 -4.74
CA MET A 1 3.08 -10.19 -5.53
C MET A 1 1.75 -9.65 -5.02
N TRP A 2 1.52 -9.46 -3.72
CA TRP A 2 0.25 -8.89 -3.24
C TRP A 2 0.10 -7.38 -3.48
N ALA A 3 1.19 -6.62 -3.29
CA ALA A 3 1.21 -5.17 -3.54
C ALA A 3 0.84 -4.78 -4.99
N SER A 4 1.10 -5.63 -5.99
CA SER A 4 0.73 -5.33 -7.38
C SER A 4 -0.78 -5.32 -7.60
N TYR A 5 -1.56 -6.13 -6.87
CA TYR A 5 -3.02 -6.08 -6.95
C TYR A 5 -3.58 -4.78 -6.35
N LEU A 6 -2.93 -4.25 -5.32
CA LEU A 6 -3.30 -2.96 -4.71
C LEU A 6 -3.06 -1.76 -5.64
N THR A 7 -2.13 -1.85 -6.60
CA THR A 7 -1.89 -0.77 -7.57
C THR A 7 -3.09 -0.55 -8.49
N PHE A 8 -3.70 -1.64 -8.95
CA PHE A 8 -4.75 -1.60 -9.98
C PHE A 8 -6.09 -1.09 -9.45
N ILE A 9 -6.39 -1.31 -8.16
CA ILE A 9 -7.71 -0.96 -7.61
C ILE A 9 -7.94 0.57 -7.61
N PRO A 10 -7.05 1.42 -7.05
CA PRO A 10 -7.21 2.87 -7.13
C PRO A 10 -7.23 3.40 -8.57
N ALA A 11 -6.41 2.82 -9.46
CA ALA A 11 -6.40 3.19 -10.88
C ALA A 11 -7.73 2.86 -11.58
N ALA A 12 -8.33 1.71 -11.28
CA ALA A 12 -9.63 1.33 -11.82
C ALA A 12 -10.75 2.26 -11.31
N ILE A 13 -10.71 2.64 -10.03
CA ILE A 13 -11.66 3.64 -9.47
C ILE A 13 -11.45 4.99 -10.16
N ALA A 14 -10.20 5.44 -10.33
CA ALA A 14 -9.89 6.71 -11.00
C ALA A 14 -10.41 6.71 -12.45
N LEU A 15 -10.21 5.63 -13.20
CA LEU A 15 -10.75 5.48 -14.55
C LEU A 15 -12.28 5.50 -14.58
N ALA A 16 -12.95 4.84 -13.61
CA ALA A 16 -14.40 4.88 -13.53
C ALA A 16 -14.93 6.30 -13.25
N LEU A 17 -14.21 7.09 -12.44
CA LEU A 17 -14.50 8.50 -12.20
C LEU A 17 -14.30 9.34 -13.48
N TYR A 18 -13.18 9.14 -14.17
CA TYR A 18 -12.85 9.86 -15.40
C TYR A 18 -13.89 9.69 -16.52
N PHE A 19 -14.50 8.51 -16.62
CA PHE A 19 -15.56 8.21 -17.60
C PHE A 19 -16.98 8.42 -17.07
N ASP A 20 -17.16 9.05 -15.90
CA ASP A 20 -18.46 9.23 -15.24
C ASP A 20 -19.25 7.92 -15.04
N PHE A 21 -18.56 6.79 -14.91
CA PHE A 21 -19.16 5.47 -14.85
C PHE A 21 -19.59 5.13 -13.42
N TYR A 22 -20.89 5.29 -13.14
CA TYR A 22 -21.53 4.96 -11.86
C TYR A 22 -20.70 5.38 -10.63
N ILE A 23 -20.27 6.64 -10.59
CA ILE A 23 -19.27 7.19 -9.65
C ILE A 23 -19.42 6.66 -8.22
N GLN A 24 -20.61 6.77 -7.63
CA GLN A 24 -20.86 6.34 -6.26
C GLN A 24 -20.63 4.84 -6.05
N ALA A 25 -21.16 3.99 -6.94
CA ALA A 25 -21.00 2.55 -6.85
C ALA A 25 -19.54 2.14 -7.08
N SER A 26 -18.87 2.77 -8.05
CA SER A 26 -17.46 2.55 -8.37
C SER A 26 -16.55 2.84 -7.18
N VAL A 27 -16.78 3.94 -6.46
CA VAL A 27 -16.02 4.28 -5.24
C VAL A 27 -16.31 3.28 -4.12
N ILE A 28 -17.57 3.00 -3.82
CA ILE A 28 -17.94 2.14 -2.69
C ILE A 28 -17.40 0.72 -2.90
N ILE A 29 -17.70 0.11 -4.04
CA ILE A 29 -17.30 -1.26 -4.36
C ILE A 29 -15.77 -1.34 -4.46
N GLY A 30 -15.15 -0.36 -5.13
CA GLY A 30 -13.71 -0.28 -5.26
C GLY A 30 -12.99 -0.19 -3.91
N LEU A 31 -13.48 0.63 -2.98
CA LEU A 31 -12.91 0.75 -1.64
C LEU A 31 -13.11 -0.50 -0.78
N LEU A 32 -14.23 -1.22 -0.93
CA LEU A 32 -14.44 -2.51 -0.25
C LEU A 32 -13.43 -3.55 -0.73
N ILE A 33 -13.24 -3.65 -2.05
CA ILE A 33 -12.24 -4.55 -2.65
C ILE A 33 -10.83 -4.15 -2.19
N PHE A 34 -10.52 -2.85 -2.22
CA PHE A 34 -9.25 -2.31 -1.72
C PHE A 34 -9.02 -2.72 -0.27
N GLY A 35 -10.02 -2.56 0.60
CA GLY A 35 -9.93 -2.92 2.02
C GLY A 35 -9.58 -4.39 2.25
N VAL A 36 -10.20 -5.31 1.50
CA VAL A 36 -9.92 -6.75 1.59
C VAL A 36 -8.48 -7.05 1.18
N VAL A 37 -8.05 -6.54 0.02
CA VAL A 37 -6.69 -6.81 -0.48
C VAL A 37 -5.63 -6.14 0.42
N PHE A 38 -5.92 -4.94 0.91
CA PHE A 38 -5.08 -4.21 1.86
C PHE A 38 -4.90 -4.98 3.17
N ALA A 39 -5.98 -5.55 3.72
CA ALA A 39 -5.91 -6.34 4.95
C ALA A 39 -4.96 -7.54 4.81
N VAL A 40 -5.02 -8.25 3.68
CA VAL A 40 -4.12 -9.37 3.37
C VAL A 40 -2.66 -8.87 3.23
N ASN A 41 -2.43 -7.79 2.49
CA ASN A 41 -1.07 -7.26 2.31
C ASN A 41 -0.47 -6.74 3.63
N SER A 42 -1.29 -6.10 4.46
CA SER A 42 -0.87 -5.56 5.76
C SER A 42 -0.51 -6.66 6.76
N SER A 43 -1.23 -7.79 6.76
CA SER A 43 -0.93 -8.92 7.64
C SER A 43 0.37 -9.63 7.23
N LEU A 44 0.58 -9.81 5.92
CA LEU A 44 1.80 -10.40 5.38
C LEU A 44 3.04 -9.55 5.69
N HIS A 45 2.96 -8.23 5.49
CA HIS A 45 4.10 -7.36 5.75
C HIS A 45 4.52 -7.41 7.23
N SER A 46 3.55 -7.34 8.14
CA SER A 46 3.81 -7.41 9.58
C SER A 46 4.37 -8.77 10.01
N TYR A 47 3.88 -9.87 9.43
CA TYR A 47 4.43 -11.22 9.65
C TYR A 47 5.89 -11.31 9.18
N LEU A 48 6.19 -10.80 7.98
CA LEU A 48 7.53 -10.89 7.39
C LEU A 48 8.56 -10.17 8.25
N ILE A 49 8.24 -8.99 8.79
CA ILE A 49 9.17 -8.23 9.65
C ILE A 49 9.56 -9.02 10.89
N VAL A 50 8.60 -9.67 11.55
CA VAL A 50 8.90 -10.51 12.72
C VAL A 50 9.70 -11.74 12.31
N SER A 51 9.39 -12.34 11.15
CA SER A 51 10.14 -13.52 10.66
C SER A 51 11.56 -13.21 10.18
N TYR A 52 11.84 -11.96 9.78
CA TYR A 52 13.15 -11.51 9.31
C TYR A 52 14.02 -10.89 10.40
N ALA A 53 13.43 -10.52 11.54
CA ALA A 53 14.17 -9.91 12.63
C ALA A 53 15.11 -10.93 13.29
N ASP A 54 16.40 -10.59 13.34
CA ASP A 54 17.42 -11.40 13.99
C ASP A 54 17.30 -11.28 15.52
N SER A 55 17.60 -12.35 16.27
CA SER A 55 17.23 -12.45 17.70
C SER A 55 17.87 -11.39 18.59
N ASP A 56 18.98 -10.79 18.16
CA ASP A 56 19.71 -9.76 18.91
C ASP A 56 19.30 -8.30 18.54
N GLY A 57 18.39 -8.09 17.57
CA GLY A 57 18.04 -6.77 17.02
C GLY A 57 16.54 -6.48 16.87
N VAL A 58 15.66 -7.39 17.29
CA VAL A 58 14.22 -7.36 16.98
C VAL A 58 13.52 -6.03 17.32
N SER A 59 13.83 -5.43 18.46
CA SER A 59 13.17 -4.19 18.89
C SER A 59 13.49 -2.99 17.99
N LEU A 60 14.70 -2.95 17.42
CA LEU A 60 15.14 -1.88 16.54
C LEU A 60 14.49 -2.01 15.15
N ASP A 61 14.48 -3.22 14.59
CA ASP A 61 13.88 -3.49 13.27
C ASP A 61 12.37 -3.26 13.27
N VAL A 62 11.70 -3.74 14.31
CA VAL A 62 10.26 -3.51 14.52
C VAL A 62 9.99 -2.01 14.75
N GLY A 63 10.86 -1.32 15.50
CA GLY A 63 10.78 0.12 15.71
C GLY A 63 10.86 0.92 14.41
N PHE A 64 11.85 0.63 13.55
CA PHE A 64 11.98 1.27 12.24
C PHE A 64 10.77 1.03 11.35
N TYR A 65 10.21 -0.18 11.35
CA TYR A 65 9.00 -0.47 10.59
C TYR A 65 7.80 0.39 11.05
N TYR A 66 7.52 0.43 12.35
CA TYR A 66 6.39 1.21 12.86
C TYR A 66 6.57 2.71 12.59
N MET A 67 7.80 3.23 12.72
CA MET A 67 8.12 4.61 12.33
C MET A 67 7.85 4.85 10.84
N ALA A 68 8.31 3.96 9.96
CA ALA A 68 8.07 4.06 8.53
C ALA A 68 6.57 4.03 8.18
N ASN A 69 5.79 3.14 8.82
CA ASN A 69 4.34 3.06 8.64
C ASN A 69 3.62 4.34 9.14
N ALA A 70 4.03 4.87 10.30
CA ALA A 70 3.47 6.11 10.84
C ALA A 70 3.77 7.31 9.91
N MET A 71 5.01 7.40 9.41
CA MET A 71 5.42 8.44 8.46
C MET A 71 4.66 8.32 7.14
N GLY A 72 4.51 7.10 6.60
CA GLY A 72 3.72 6.88 5.39
C GLY A 72 2.26 7.33 5.54
N ARG A 73 1.65 7.06 6.70
CA ARG A 73 0.30 7.54 7.01
C ARG A 73 0.24 9.06 7.12
N LEU A 74 1.19 9.68 7.82
CA LEU A 74 1.23 11.14 7.99
C LEU A 74 1.42 11.87 6.64
N ILE A 75 2.40 11.43 5.85
CA ILE A 75 2.65 12.00 4.52
C ILE A 75 1.44 11.77 3.63
N GLY A 76 0.89 10.56 3.62
CA GLY A 76 -0.28 10.21 2.82
C GLY A 76 -1.50 11.08 3.16
N THR A 77 -1.82 11.28 4.43
CA THR A 77 -2.99 12.08 4.85
C THR A 77 -2.81 13.56 4.55
N VAL A 78 -1.64 14.14 4.84
CA VAL A 78 -1.37 15.57 4.57
C VAL A 78 -1.33 15.83 3.07
N LEU A 79 -0.61 15.01 2.30
CA LEU A 79 -0.49 15.14 0.86
C LEU A 79 -1.85 14.96 0.18
N SER A 80 -2.60 13.90 0.52
CA SER A 80 -3.93 13.68 -0.06
C SER A 80 -4.93 14.75 0.35
N GLY A 81 -4.83 15.31 1.55
CA GLY A 81 -5.64 16.44 1.99
C GLY A 81 -5.42 17.69 1.13
N TRP A 82 -4.15 18.01 0.85
CA TRP A 82 -3.80 19.13 -0.04
C TRP A 82 -4.22 18.87 -1.49
N VAL A 83 -3.90 17.70 -2.04
CA VAL A 83 -4.25 17.32 -3.41
C VAL A 83 -5.76 17.30 -3.62
N TYR A 84 -6.53 16.80 -2.65
CA TYR A 84 -7.99 16.75 -2.76
C TYR A 84 -8.61 18.15 -2.87
N GLN A 85 -8.06 19.13 -2.13
CA GLN A 85 -8.56 20.50 -2.17
C GLN A 85 -8.33 21.17 -3.53
N GLU A 86 -7.17 20.94 -4.15
CA GLU A 86 -6.79 21.58 -5.41
C GLU A 86 -7.25 20.81 -6.66
N PHE A 87 -7.23 19.47 -6.61
CA PHE A 87 -7.38 18.59 -7.77
C PHE A 87 -8.45 17.50 -7.60
N GLY A 88 -9.08 17.41 -6.43
CA GLY A 88 -10.17 16.46 -6.17
C GLY A 88 -9.75 15.00 -5.96
N LEU A 89 -10.75 14.12 -5.88
CA LEU A 89 -10.58 12.71 -5.53
C LEU A 89 -9.81 11.90 -6.59
N GLU A 90 -10.06 12.17 -7.88
CA GLU A 90 -9.44 11.42 -8.97
C GLU A 90 -7.91 11.52 -8.93
N ALA A 91 -7.38 12.73 -8.71
CA ALA A 91 -5.95 12.96 -8.56
C ALA A 91 -5.36 12.19 -7.36
N CYS A 92 -6.06 12.15 -6.23
CA CYS A 92 -5.66 11.37 -5.06
C CYS A 92 -5.54 9.87 -5.38
N LEU A 93 -6.47 9.32 -6.17
CA LEU A 93 -6.46 7.90 -6.57
C LEU A 93 -5.29 7.58 -7.51
N TRP A 94 -4.99 8.46 -8.48
CA TRP A 94 -3.83 8.31 -9.36
C TRP A 94 -2.51 8.37 -8.60
N ILE A 95 -2.34 9.34 -7.71
CA ILE A 95 -1.12 9.47 -6.88
C ILE A 95 -0.97 8.26 -5.96
N SER A 96 -2.06 7.80 -5.34
CA SER A 96 -2.06 6.59 -4.52
C SER A 96 -1.62 5.36 -5.32
N SER A 97 -2.18 5.17 -6.52
CA SER A 97 -1.78 4.08 -7.43
C SER A 97 -0.29 4.16 -7.76
N ALA A 98 0.23 5.35 -8.05
CA ALA A 98 1.66 5.55 -8.33
C ALA A 98 2.54 5.18 -7.13
N PHE A 99 2.19 5.60 -5.91
CA PHE A 99 2.94 5.25 -4.70
C PHE A 99 2.96 3.73 -4.45
N VAL A 100 1.82 3.05 -4.61
CA VAL A 100 1.75 1.59 -4.48
C VAL A 100 2.55 0.91 -5.59
N ALA A 101 2.51 1.42 -6.82
CA ALA A 101 3.32 0.91 -7.94
C ALA A 101 4.82 1.02 -7.65
N ILE A 102 5.28 2.18 -7.17
CA ILE A 102 6.68 2.39 -6.77
C ILE A 102 7.06 1.41 -5.66
N ALA A 103 6.23 1.26 -4.62
CA ALA A 103 6.48 0.32 -3.54
C ALA A 103 6.57 -1.13 -4.04
N ALA A 104 5.68 -1.54 -4.95
CA ALA A 104 5.70 -2.87 -5.57
C ALA A 104 6.99 -3.09 -6.39
N LEU A 105 7.42 -2.11 -7.19
CA LEU A 105 8.65 -2.17 -7.97
C LEU A 105 9.91 -2.23 -7.09
N LEU A 106 9.96 -1.44 -6.02
CA LEU A 106 11.05 -1.49 -5.04
C LEU A 106 11.09 -2.86 -4.36
N SER A 107 9.93 -3.45 -4.06
CA SER A 107 9.83 -4.78 -3.45
C SER A 107 10.37 -5.90 -4.32
N LEU A 108 10.34 -5.76 -5.65
CA LEU A 108 10.94 -6.75 -6.57
C LEU A 108 12.46 -6.80 -6.47
N LYS A 109 13.10 -5.73 -5.99
CA LYS A 109 14.56 -5.68 -5.78
C LYS A 109 14.97 -6.26 -4.43
N LEU A 110 14.04 -6.57 -3.53
CA LEU A 110 14.42 -7.20 -2.27
C LEU A 110 14.92 -8.62 -2.52
N PRO A 111 16.05 -9.02 -1.91
CA PRO A 111 16.56 -10.36 -2.03
C PRO A 111 15.52 -11.35 -1.51
N ASN A 112 15.23 -12.36 -2.32
CA ASN A 112 14.31 -13.42 -1.96
C ASN A 112 15.03 -14.36 -0.97
N GLN A 113 15.07 -13.99 0.31
CA GLN A 113 15.61 -14.86 1.36
C GLN A 113 14.59 -15.96 1.68
N TYR A 114 14.38 -16.84 0.69
CA TYR A 114 13.81 -18.16 0.88
C TYR A 114 14.98 -19.15 0.91
N LYS A 115 15.57 -19.34 2.10
CA LYS A 115 16.31 -20.51 2.59
C LYS A 115 17.20 -20.11 3.78
N ALA A 116 16.77 -20.46 5.00
CA ALA A 116 17.64 -20.92 6.10
C ALA A 116 16.79 -21.39 7.30
N ALA A 117 15.98 -22.43 7.10
CA ALA A 117 15.47 -23.27 8.18
C ALA A 117 15.19 -24.68 7.64
N ALA A 118 16.20 -25.25 6.98
CA ALA A 118 16.27 -26.67 6.70
C ALA A 118 17.73 -27.07 6.91
N TYR A 119 17.92 -28.01 7.85
CA TYR A 119 19.14 -28.51 8.48
C TYR A 119 19.58 -27.79 9.75
#